data_AF-A0A832Q7L1-F1
#
_entry.id   AF-A0A832Q7L1-F1
#
_cell.length_a   1.000
_cell.length_b   1.000
_cell.length_c   1.000
_cell.angle_alpha   90.00
_cell.angle_beta   90.00
_cell.angle_gamma   90.00
#
_symmetry.space_group_name_H-M   'P 1'
#
loop_
_entity.id
_entity.type
_entity.pdbx_description
1 polymer ?
#
loop_
_entity_poly.entity_id
_entity_poly.type
_entity_poly.pdbx_seq_one_letter_code
_entity_poly.pdbx_strand_id
1 'polypeptide(L)' 'MDNGMSLAIFGEALFDRFEDGQQMAGGAPFNVAWHLRALDNDPLLISRVGEDPSGHKLSQMMRQWGMQEVALQRDAVHP' A
#
# COMPACT_ATOMS: atom_id res chain seq x y z
N MET A 1 12.08 -12.50 21.93
CA MET A 1 11.13 -11.86 21.00
C MET A 1 11.77 -10.54 20.69
N ASP A 2 12.22 -10.35 19.45
CA ASP A 2 12.82 -9.08 19.08
C ASP A 2 11.70 -8.03 19.11
N ASN A 3 11.75 -7.14 20.09
CA ASN A 3 10.77 -6.10 20.31
C ASN A 3 11.11 -4.89 19.41
N GLY A 4 11.56 -5.18 18.19
CA GLY A 4 11.84 -4.17 17.17
C GLY A 4 10.55 -3.42 16.90
N MET A 5 10.58 -2.09 17.04
CA MET A 5 9.41 -1.26 16.78
C MET A 5 9.00 -1.42 15.31
N SER A 6 7.93 -2.16 15.04
CA SER A 6 7.30 -2.17 13.71
C SER A 6 6.72 -0.78 13.44
N LEU A 7 7.21 -0.13 12.39
CA LEU A 7 6.69 1.16 11.94
C LEU A 7 5.29 0.97 11.36
N ALA A 8 4.26 1.42 12.08
CA ALA A 8 2.89 1.42 11.58
C ALA A 8 2.60 2.72 10.83
N ILE A 9 2.09 2.59 9.61
CA ILE A 9 1.71 3.71 8.76
C ILE A 9 0.24 3.56 8.43
N PHE A 10 -0.56 4.57 8.77
CA PHE A 10 -2.00 4.54 8.55
C PHE A 10 -2.41 5.59 7.52
N GLY A 11 -3.24 5.17 6.57
CA GLY A 11 -3.93 6.08 5.66
C GLY A 11 -4.09 5.50 4.26
N GLU A 12 -4.13 6.36 3.25
CA GLU A 12 -4.55 6.00 1.90
C GLU A 12 -3.45 5.30 1.08
N ALA A 13 -3.92 4.39 0.23
CA ALA A 13 -3.19 3.79 -0.88
C ALA A 13 -4.11 3.84 -2.10
N LEU A 14 -3.68 4.51 -3.16
CA LEU A 14 -4.54 4.82 -4.32
C LEU A 14 -3.74 4.78 -5.62
N PHE A 15 -4.41 4.99 -6.75
CA PHE A 15 -3.76 5.26 -8.02
C PHE A 15 -3.89 6.74 -8.38
N ASP A 16 -2.74 7.42 -8.48
CA ASP A 16 -2.66 8.75 -9.07
C ASP A 16 -2.84 8.64 -10.59
N ARG A 17 -3.73 9.45 -11.15
CA ARG A 17 -4.03 9.50 -12.59
C ARG A 17 -3.44 10.76 -13.18
N PHE A 18 -2.52 10.61 -14.11
CA PHE A 18 -1.85 11.71 -14.81
C PHE A 18 -2.59 12.09 -16.10
N GLU A 19 -2.34 13.30 -16.60
CA GLU A 19 -3.00 13.86 -17.79
C GLU A 19 -2.72 13.04 -19.06
N ASP A 20 -1.59 12.33 -19.11
CA ASP A 20 -1.20 11.44 -20.21
C ASP A 20 -1.85 10.04 -20.12
N GLY A 21 -2.73 9.82 -19.13
CA GLY A 21 -3.43 8.57 -18.89
C GLY A 21 -2.65 7.54 -18.08
N GLN A 22 -1.41 7.84 -17.66
CA GLN A 22 -0.66 6.97 -16.76
C GLN A 22 -1.36 6.86 -15.40
N GLN A 23 -1.29 5.66 -14.81
CA GLN A 23 -1.77 5.38 -13.47
C GLN A 23 -0.64 4.81 -12.64
N MET A 24 -0.22 5.55 -11.61
CA MET A 24 0.85 5.15 -10.70
C MET A 24 0.28 4.88 -9.31
N ALA A 25 0.79 3.86 -8.63
CA ALA A 25 0.44 3.66 -7.23
C ALA A 25 0.96 4.84 -6.40
N GLY A 26 0.14 5.34 -5.49
CA GLY A 26 0.36 6.56 -4.74
C GLY A 26 -0.44 6.61 -3.45
N GLY A 27 -0.51 7.81 -2.86
CA GLY A 27 -0.95 8.05 -1.49
C GLY A 27 0.24 8.36 -0.59
N ALA A 28 0.16 9.43 0.22
CA ALA A 28 1.31 9.84 1.03
C ALA A 28 1.74 8.76 2.04
N PRO A 29 0.82 8.08 2.76
CA PRO A 29 1.15 6.94 3.63
C PRO A 29 1.74 5.76 2.86
N PHE A 30 1.13 5.39 1.72
CA PHE A 30 1.65 4.33 0.85
C PHE A 30 3.09 4.61 0.39
N ASN A 31 3.37 5.84 -0.06
CA ASN A 31 4.70 6.25 -0.52
C ASN A 31 5.75 6.18 0.59
N VAL A 32 5.41 6.49 1.85
CA VAL A 32 6.33 6.31 2.98
C VAL A 32 6.62 4.84 3.23
N ALA A 33 5.59 3.98 3.26
CA ALA A 33 5.75 2.55 3.46
C ALA A 33 6.59 1.91 2.35
N TRP A 34 6.37 2.32 1.10
CA TRP A 34 7.11 1.86 -0.07
C TRP A 34 8.61 2.21 0.03
N HIS A 35 8.94 3.46 0.34
CA HIS A 35 10.34 3.87 0.48
C HIS A 35 11.03 3.23 1.68
N LEU A 36 10.33 3.05 2.81
CA LEU A 36 10.87 2.30 3.95
C LEU A 36 11.17 0.85 3.57
N ARG A 37 10.29 0.21 2.79
CA ARG A 37 10.56 -1.14 2.30
C ARG A 37 11.80 -1.19 1.41
N ALA A 38 11.97 -0.20 0.53
CA ALA A 38 13.17 -0.07 -0.30
C ALA A 38 14.47 0.17 0.51
N LEU A 39 14.34 0.72 1.72
CA LEU A 39 15.43 0.89 2.70
C LEU A 39 15.57 -0.30 3.65
N ASP A 40 15.09 -1.48 3.25
CA ASP A 40 15.17 -2.74 4.00
C ASP A 40 14.50 -2.72 5.38
N ASN A 41 13.50 -1.85 5.57
CA ASN A 41 12.60 -1.90 6.71
C ASN A 41 11.36 -2.74 6.38
N ASP A 42 10.57 -3.07 7.41
CA ASP A 42 9.34 -3.84 7.29
C ASP A 42 8.14 -3.10 7.91
N PRO A 43 7.68 -2.01 7.27
CA PRO A 43 6.57 -1.21 7.80
C PRO A 43 5.23 -1.95 7.64
N LEU A 44 4.35 -1.77 8.62
CA LEU A 44 2.97 -2.22 8.54
C LEU A 44 2.11 -1.09 7.96
N LEU A 45 1.76 -1.18 6.68
CA LEU A 45 0.79 -0.28 6.07
C LEU A 45 -0.64 -0.72 6.44
N ILE A 46 -1.31 0.09 7.24
CA ILE A 46 -2.72 -0.05 7.60
C ILE A 46 -3.53 0.82 6.64
N SER A 47 -4.22 0.17 5.70
CA SER A 47 -4.98 0.84 4.66
C SER A 47 -6.19 0.01 4.22
N ARG A 48 -7.03 0.59 3.38
CA ARG A 48 -8.17 -0.08 2.77
C ARG A 48 -8.31 0.36 1.32
N VAL A 49 -8.48 -0.61 0.44
CA VAL A 49 -8.69 -0.41 -1.00
C VAL A 49 -9.99 -1.08 -1.43
N GLY A 50 -10.55 -0.64 -2.56
CA GLY A 50 -11.72 -1.29 -3.15
C GLY A 50 -11.46 -2.74 -3.57
N GLU A 51 -12.49 -3.58 -3.52
CA GLU A 51 -12.47 -4.92 -4.13
C GLU A 51 -12.71 -4.81 -5.65
N ASP A 52 -11.82 -4.08 -6.33
CA ASP A 52 -11.91 -3.74 -7.75
C ASP A 52 -10.57 -3.97 -8.46
N PRO A 53 -10.49 -3.87 -9.81
CA PRO A 53 -9.24 -4.12 -10.53
C PRO A 53 -8.06 -3.25 -10.08
N SER A 54 -8.30 -2.03 -9.62
CA SER A 54 -7.26 -1.13 -9.12
C SER A 54 -6.77 -1.62 -7.75
N GLY A 55 -7.68 -1.93 -6.81
CA GLY A 55 -7.30 -2.50 -5.51
C GLY A 55 -6.52 -3.81 -5.66
N HIS A 56 -6.92 -4.69 -6.58
CA HIS A 56 -6.19 -5.91 -6.91
C HIS A 56 -4.79 -5.63 -7.47
N LYS A 57 -4.66 -4.64 -8.36
CA LYS A 57 -3.38 -4.22 -8.93
C LYS A 57 -2.44 -3.66 -7.85
N LEU A 58 -2.95 -2.83 -6.94
CA LEU A 58 -2.16 -2.25 -5.84
C LEU A 58 -1.64 -3.35 -4.90
N SER A 59 -2.52 -4.27 -4.50
CA SER A 59 -2.17 -5.47 -3.72
C SER A 59 -1.08 -6.30 -4.42
N GLN A 60 -1.23 -6.59 -5.72
CA GLN A 60 -0.21 -7.31 -6.48
C GLN A 60 1.15 -6.57 -6.51
N MET A 61 1.15 -5.24 -6.68
CA MET A 61 2.37 -4.43 -6.63
C MET A 61 3.05 -4.50 -5.26
N MET A 62 2.28 -4.40 -4.17
CA MET A 62 2.80 -4.55 -2.80
C MET A 62 3.49 -5.90 -2.61
N ARG A 63 2.88 -7.00 -3.06
CA ARG A 63 3.49 -8.34 -3.00
C ARG A 63 4.80 -8.43 -3.78
N GLN A 64 4.81 -7.88 -5.00
CA GLN A 64 6.00 -7.91 -5.86
C GLN A 64 7.17 -7.11 -5.27
N TRP A 65 6.86 -6.05 -4.52
CA TRP A 65 7.84 -5.24 -3.78
C TRP A 65 8.17 -5.79 -2.39
N GLY A 66 7.60 -6.94 -2.02
CA GLY A 66 7.83 -7.58 -0.73
C GLY A 66 7.27 -6.81 0.45
N MET A 67 6.24 -5.98 0.25
CA MET A 67 5.51 -5.33 1.32
C MET A 67 4.48 -6.29 1.92
N GLN A 68 4.21 -6.14 3.22
CA GLN A 68 3.17 -6.90 3.90
C GLN A 68 1.77 -6.39 3.56
N GLU A 69 0.81 -7.31 3.45
CA GLU A 69 -0.61 -6.99 3.19
C GLU A 69 -1.54 -7.35 4.35
N VAL A 70 -1.01 -7.83 5.47
CA VAL A 70 -1.79 -8.27 6.65
C VAL A 70 -2.73 -7.18 7.16
N ALA A 71 -2.38 -5.90 7.01
CA ALA A 71 -3.20 -4.76 7.39
C ALA A 71 -3.82 -4.00 6.21
N LEU A 72 -3.82 -4.58 5.00
CA LEU A 72 -4.51 -4.05 3.83
C LEU A 72 -5.91 -4.67 3.73
N GLN A 73 -6.92 -3.90 4.09
CA GLN A 73 -8.32 -4.32 3.97
C GLN A 73 -8.84 -4.15 2.54
N ARG A 74 -9.87 -4.95 2.19
CA ARG A 74 -10.61 -4.84 0.93
C ARG A 74 -12.06 -4.48 1.21
N ASP A 75 -12.60 -3.56 0.43
CA ASP A 75 -13.98 -3.07 0.58
C ASP A 75 -14.79 -3.36 -0.69
N ALA A 76 -15.75 -4.29 -0.61
CA ALA A 76 -16.65 -4.63 -1.71
C ALA A 76 -17.82 -3.64 -1.88
N VAL A 77 -18.08 -2.81 -0.87
CA VAL A 77 -19.28 -1.96 -0.80
C VAL A 77 -18.94 -0.51 -1.13
N HIS A 78 -17.76 -0.06 -0.72
CA HIS A 78 -17.25 1.29 -0.96
C HIS A 78 -15.90 1.26 -1.70
N PRO A 79 -15.90 0.92 -3.00
CA PRO A 79 -14.71 0.97 -3.85
C PRO A 79 -14.27 2.41 -4.16
#